data_AF-A0A537LHR9-F1
#
_entry.id   AF-A0A537LHR9-F1
#
_cell.length_a   1.000
_cell.length_b   1.000
_cell.length_c   1.000
_cell.angle_alpha   90.00
_cell.angle_beta   90.00
_cell.angle_gamma   90.00
#
_symmetry.space_group_name_H-M   'P 1'
#
loop_
_entity.id
_entity.type
_entity.pdbx_description
1 polymer ?
#
loop_
_entity_poly.entity_id
_entity_poly.type
_entity_poly.pdbx_seq_one_letter_code
_entity_poly.pdbx_strand_id
1 'polypeptide(L)'
;MRTLERLLTDPVLPLDYEASARDVRQSLEALAKDVGGAFDLGPAVAAAAALEEQCTHLARVASTATPSQARTLNACLVSLGRILIPATYTARGRHAHDPALETEFLPTLRHARRLAGLAPDSDEARLAGVDLVRGRNAIVDALRRAQRRVESCLAELGRTG
;
A
#
# COMPACT_ATOMS: atom_id res chain seq x y z
N MET A 1 -4.76 27.34 2.60
CA MET A 1 -5.34 26.70 3.81
C MET A 1 -6.73 26.12 3.47
N ARG A 2 -6.82 25.17 2.52
CA ARG A 2 -8.10 24.64 2.00
C ARG A 2 -8.33 23.16 2.38
N THR A 3 -7.24 22.43 2.63
CA THR A 3 -7.25 21.00 3.03
C THR A 3 -7.80 20.81 4.45
N LEU A 4 -7.45 21.72 5.37
CA LEU A 4 -7.88 21.64 6.77
C LEU A 4 -9.39 21.93 6.92
N GLU A 5 -9.90 22.87 6.13
CA GLU A 5 -11.32 23.22 6.08
C GLU A 5 -12.15 22.00 5.63
N ARG A 6 -11.78 21.37 4.51
CA ARG A 6 -12.44 20.17 3.99
C ARG A 6 -12.41 18.99 4.95
N LEU A 7 -11.31 18.81 5.69
CA LEU A 7 -11.19 17.78 6.72
C LEU A 7 -12.21 17.95 7.87
N LEU A 8 -12.66 19.19 8.10
CA LEU A 8 -13.58 19.54 9.18
C LEU A 8 -15.04 19.66 8.70
N THR A 9 -15.27 19.93 7.41
CA THR A 9 -16.60 20.25 6.87
C THR A 9 -17.14 19.22 5.89
N ASP A 10 -16.29 18.47 5.18
CA ASP A 10 -16.76 17.47 4.22
C ASP A 10 -17.33 16.26 4.98
N PRO A 11 -18.56 15.79 4.65
CA PRO A 11 -19.13 14.60 5.27
C PRO A 11 -18.26 13.35 5.09
N VAL A 12 -17.56 13.26 3.95
CA VAL A 12 -16.59 12.20 3.64
C VAL A 12 -15.19 12.78 3.65
N LEU A 13 -14.25 12.13 4.34
CA LEU A 13 -12.88 12.58 4.48
C LEU A 13 -12.19 12.70 3.11
N PRO A 14 -11.45 13.79 2.83
CA PRO A 14 -10.77 14.01 1.56
C PRO A 14 -9.44 13.24 1.46
N LEU A 15 -9.45 11.93 1.74
CA LEU A 15 -8.27 11.06 1.70
C LEU A 15 -8.14 10.37 0.34
N ASP A 16 -7.02 10.61 -0.35
CA ASP A 16 -6.76 10.11 -1.70
C ASP A 16 -5.95 8.80 -1.69
N TYR A 17 -6.66 7.69 -1.51
CA TYR A 17 -6.05 6.36 -1.58
C TYR A 17 -5.89 5.83 -3.01
N GLU A 18 -6.48 6.49 -4.01
CA GLU A 18 -6.21 6.19 -5.42
C GLU A 18 -4.77 6.61 -5.74
N ALA A 19 -4.41 7.87 -5.47
CA ALA A 19 -3.05 8.37 -5.63
C ALA A 19 -2.06 7.54 -4.80
N SER A 20 -2.40 7.23 -3.54
CA SER A 20 -1.53 6.41 -2.69
C SER A 20 -1.28 5.01 -3.27
N ALA A 21 -2.29 4.34 -3.80
CA ALA A 21 -2.14 3.02 -4.40
C ALA A 21 -1.33 3.07 -5.71
N ARG A 22 -1.52 4.14 -6.51
CA ARG A 22 -0.72 4.42 -7.70
C ARG A 22 0.77 4.60 -7.36
N ASP A 23 1.08 5.37 -6.33
CA ASP A 23 2.47 5.59 -5.90
C ASP A 23 3.14 4.27 -5.47
N VAL A 24 2.40 3.41 -4.77
CA VAL A 24 2.86 2.06 -4.42
C VAL A 24 3.15 1.23 -5.68
N ARG A 25 2.22 1.20 -6.64
CA ARG A 25 2.40 0.47 -7.89
C ARG A 25 3.61 0.97 -8.67
N GLN A 26 3.73 2.27 -8.88
CA GLN A 26 4.84 2.86 -9.65
C GLN A 26 6.19 2.57 -9.00
N SER A 27 6.27 2.62 -7.67
CA SER A 27 7.50 2.28 -6.95
C SER A 27 7.86 0.80 -7.07
N LEU A 28 6.86 -0.09 -7.00
CA LEU A 28 7.08 -1.53 -7.21
C LEU A 28 7.51 -1.85 -8.66
N GLU A 29 6.94 -1.15 -9.65
CA GLU A 29 7.34 -1.27 -11.06
C GLU A 29 8.76 -0.77 -11.31
N ALA A 30 9.14 0.37 -10.71
CA ALA A 30 10.50 0.88 -10.76
C ALA A 30 11.48 -0.13 -10.13
N LEU A 31 11.13 -0.67 -8.96
CA LEU A 31 11.96 -1.68 -8.30
C LEU A 31 12.06 -2.97 -9.12
N ALA A 32 10.96 -3.42 -9.75
CA ALA A 32 10.98 -4.59 -10.63
C ALA A 32 11.92 -4.38 -11.83
N LYS A 33 11.99 -3.16 -12.38
CA LYS A 33 12.96 -2.81 -13.44
C LYS A 33 14.39 -2.84 -12.93
N ASP A 34 14.65 -2.27 -11.75
CA ASP A 34 15.99 -2.23 -11.14
C ASP A 34 16.53 -3.63 -10.83
N VAL A 35 15.67 -4.53 -10.35
CA VAL A 35 16.04 -5.90 -9.97
C VAL A 35 16.07 -6.85 -11.17
N GLY A 36 15.35 -6.51 -12.24
CA GLY A 36 15.26 -7.32 -13.46
C GLY A 36 14.77 -8.74 -13.16
N GLY A 37 15.41 -9.74 -13.79
CA GLY A 37 15.06 -11.15 -13.62
C GLY A 37 15.53 -11.80 -12.31
N ALA A 38 16.22 -11.07 -11.44
CA ALA A 38 16.82 -11.63 -10.23
C ALA A 38 15.77 -11.93 -9.12
N PHE A 39 14.62 -11.25 -9.14
CA PHE A 39 13.57 -11.47 -8.15
C PHE A 39 12.19 -11.05 -8.69
N ASP A 40 11.20 -11.92 -8.54
CA ASP A 40 9.84 -11.66 -9.02
C ASP A 40 9.04 -10.76 -8.05
N LEU A 41 8.78 -9.52 -8.49
CA LEU A 41 7.88 -8.54 -7.87
C LEU A 41 6.50 -8.47 -8.52
N GLY A 42 6.24 -9.25 -9.57
CA GLY A 42 4.97 -9.30 -10.28
C GLY A 42 3.74 -9.46 -9.37
N PRO A 43 3.76 -10.35 -8.35
CA PRO A 43 2.64 -10.47 -7.41
C PRO A 43 2.33 -9.18 -6.63
N ALA A 44 3.35 -8.40 -6.28
CA ALA A 44 3.17 -7.13 -5.57
C ALA A 44 2.64 -6.04 -6.50
N VAL A 45 3.18 -5.94 -7.72
CA VAL A 45 2.69 -5.01 -8.76
C VAL A 45 1.23 -5.28 -9.09
N ALA A 46 0.86 -6.53 -9.30
CA ALA A 46 -0.53 -6.92 -9.60
C ALA A 46 -1.48 -6.58 -8.44
N ALA A 47 -1.06 -6.84 -7.20
CA ALA A 47 -1.87 -6.46 -6.03
C ALA A 47 -2.02 -4.93 -5.89
N ALA A 48 -0.99 -4.15 -6.20
CA ALA A 48 -1.06 -2.70 -6.14
C ALA A 48 -1.98 -2.14 -7.24
N ALA A 49 -1.91 -2.67 -8.45
CA ALA A 49 -2.81 -2.31 -9.56
C ALA A 49 -4.27 -2.59 -9.24
N ALA A 50 -4.58 -3.77 -8.72
CA ALA A 50 -5.94 -4.12 -8.31
C ALA A 50 -6.44 -3.22 -7.17
N LEU A 51 -5.57 -2.82 -6.23
CA LEU A 51 -5.94 -1.86 -5.20
C LEU A 51 -6.19 -0.46 -5.77
N GLU A 52 -5.38 0.01 -6.72
CA GLU A 52 -5.59 1.31 -7.41
C GLU A 52 -6.97 1.35 -8.07
N GLU A 53 -7.36 0.30 -8.79
CA GLU A 53 -8.69 0.21 -9.42
C GLU A 53 -9.82 0.23 -8.39
N GLN A 54 -9.69 -0.53 -7.29
CA GLN A 54 -10.69 -0.55 -6.22
C GLN A 54 -10.80 0.81 -5.51
N CYS A 55 -9.69 1.49 -5.26
CA CYS A 55 -9.68 2.84 -4.69
C CYS A 55 -10.32 3.86 -5.65
N THR A 56 -10.09 3.73 -6.96
CA THR A 56 -10.74 4.56 -7.99
C THR A 56 -12.26 4.39 -7.95
N HIS A 57 -12.73 3.13 -7.81
CA HIS A 57 -14.16 2.87 -7.66
C HIS A 57 -14.71 3.44 -6.34
N LEU A 58 -14.00 3.25 -5.23
CA LEU A 58 -14.38 3.79 -3.92
C LEU A 58 -14.49 5.33 -3.96
N ALA A 59 -13.55 6.01 -4.61
CA ALA A 59 -13.55 7.47 -4.76
C ALA A 59 -14.77 7.96 -5.55
N ARG A 60 -15.15 7.27 -6.63
CA ARG A 60 -16.38 7.57 -7.37
C ARG A 60 -17.63 7.43 -6.49
N VAL A 61 -17.75 6.33 -5.75
CA VAL A 61 -18.87 6.12 -4.81
C VAL A 61 -18.90 7.18 -3.72
N ALA A 62 -17.73 7.54 -3.18
CA ALA A 62 -17.60 8.59 -2.17
C ALA A 62 -18.07 9.97 -2.67
N SER A 63 -17.83 10.29 -3.96
CA SER A 63 -18.20 11.59 -4.54
C SER A 63 -19.70 11.83 -4.62
N THR A 64 -20.51 10.77 -4.62
CA THR A 64 -21.99 10.83 -4.68
C THR A 64 -22.63 10.30 -3.40
N ALA A 65 -21.87 10.16 -2.31
CA ALA A 65 -22.34 9.53 -1.09
C ALA A 65 -23.36 10.39 -0.34
N THR A 66 -24.37 9.73 0.23
CA THR A 66 -25.33 10.39 1.11
C THR A 66 -24.74 10.58 2.53
N PRO A 67 -25.30 11.48 3.35
CA PRO A 67 -24.87 11.64 4.74
C PRO A 67 -24.98 10.35 5.58
N SER A 68 -25.90 9.44 5.26
CA SER A 68 -26.03 8.15 5.96
C SER A 68 -24.89 7.17 5.60
N GLN A 69 -24.33 7.27 4.39
CA GLN A 69 -23.22 6.45 3.90
C GLN A 69 -21.83 6.96 4.37
N ALA A 70 -21.75 8.25 4.72
CA ALA A 70 -20.51 8.92 5.08
C ALA A 70 -19.73 8.21 6.22
N ARG A 71 -20.43 7.69 7.23
CA ARG A 71 -19.79 6.97 8.34
C ARG A 71 -19.04 5.72 7.88
N THR A 72 -19.67 4.92 7.02
CA THR A 72 -19.09 3.69 6.47
C THR A 72 -17.87 3.99 5.61
N LEU A 73 -17.97 5.02 4.76
CA LEU A 73 -16.86 5.49 3.92
C LEU A 73 -15.69 6.00 4.76
N ASN A 74 -15.94 6.85 5.76
CA ASN A 74 -14.87 7.40 6.62
C ASN A 74 -14.17 6.29 7.41
N ALA A 75 -14.92 5.30 7.90
CA ALA A 75 -14.33 4.13 8.54
C ALA A 75 -13.44 3.33 7.57
N CYS A 76 -13.79 3.30 6.28
CA CYS A 76 -12.97 2.67 5.24
C CYS A 76 -11.68 3.42 5.02
N LEU A 77 -11.77 4.72 4.77
CA LEU A 77 -10.62 5.57 4.52
C LEU A 77 -9.64 5.55 5.71
N VAL A 78 -10.13 5.60 6.95
CA VAL A 78 -9.25 5.49 8.13
C VAL A 78 -8.60 4.10 8.21
N SER A 79 -9.35 3.03 7.92
CA SER A 79 -8.81 1.67 7.93
C SER A 79 -7.74 1.45 6.87
N LEU A 80 -7.89 2.04 5.68
CA LEU A 80 -6.89 1.97 4.62
C LEU A 80 -5.57 2.60 5.08
N GLY A 81 -5.61 3.75 5.73
CA GLY A 81 -4.41 4.41 6.27
C GLY A 81 -3.69 3.52 7.29
N ARG A 82 -4.43 2.88 8.19
CA ARG A 82 -3.87 1.94 9.18
C ARG A 82 -3.23 0.70 8.57
N ILE A 83 -3.65 0.29 7.37
CA ILE A 83 -3.10 -0.88 6.67
C ILE A 83 -1.89 -0.47 5.83
N LEU A 84 -2.03 0.60 5.04
CA LEU A 84 -1.06 0.98 4.01
C LEU A 84 0.12 1.75 4.60
N ILE A 85 -0.10 2.71 5.50
CA ILE A 85 0.97 3.57 6.04
C ILE A 85 2.08 2.74 6.69
N PRO A 86 1.79 1.76 7.58
CA PRO A 86 2.85 0.92 8.12
C PRO A 86 3.55 0.10 7.04
N ALA A 87 2.80 -0.44 6.07
CA ALA A 87 3.38 -1.27 5.01
C ALA A 87 4.33 -0.49 4.08
N THR A 88 4.08 0.79 3.85
CA THR A 88 4.89 1.63 2.94
C THR A 88 6.04 2.36 3.64
N TYR A 89 5.96 2.59 4.96
CA TYR A 89 6.93 3.41 5.70
C TYR A 89 7.62 2.72 6.89
N THR A 90 7.38 1.43 7.18
CA THR A 90 8.08 0.74 8.29
C THR A 90 8.99 -0.38 7.79
N ALA A 91 10.30 -0.24 8.06
CA ALA A 91 11.34 -1.20 7.66
C ALA A 91 11.32 -2.50 8.48
N ARG A 92 10.90 -2.38 9.74
CA ARG A 92 10.80 -3.45 10.72
C ARG A 92 9.61 -3.13 11.60
N GLY A 93 8.84 -4.15 11.98
CA GLY A 93 7.59 -3.97 12.74
C GLY A 93 7.74 -3.08 13.99
N ARG A 94 6.59 -2.69 14.56
CA ARG A 94 6.34 -1.66 15.61
C ARG A 94 7.33 -1.48 16.80
N HIS A 95 8.39 -2.28 16.94
CA HIS A 95 9.35 -2.26 18.04
C HIS A 95 10.84 -2.21 17.61
N ALA A 96 11.14 -2.04 16.32
CA ALA A 96 12.52 -1.89 15.88
C ALA A 96 12.93 -0.41 15.87
N HIS A 97 14.05 -0.10 16.54
CA HIS A 97 14.69 1.21 16.45
C HIS A 97 15.14 1.47 15.01
N ASP A 98 14.56 2.47 14.36
CA ASP A 98 15.02 2.93 13.05
C ASP A 98 16.11 4.00 13.23
N PRO A 99 17.33 3.82 12.71
CA PRO A 99 18.31 4.90 12.63
C PRO A 99 17.74 6.04 11.78
N ALA A 100 18.02 7.29 12.15
CA ALA A 100 17.50 8.51 11.51
C ALA A 100 18.04 8.75 10.08
N LEU A 101 17.75 7.82 9.18
CA LEU A 101 17.94 7.92 7.73
C LEU A 101 16.59 8.18 7.09
N GLU A 102 16.58 8.92 5.98
CA GLU A 102 15.39 9.17 5.15
C GLU A 102 14.58 7.88 5.00
N THR A 103 13.32 7.87 5.44
CA THR A 103 12.48 6.68 5.37
C THR A 103 12.19 6.37 3.91
N GLU A 104 13.00 5.48 3.32
CA GLU A 104 12.83 5.03 1.94
C GLU A 104 11.45 4.36 1.80
N PHE A 105 10.71 4.75 0.77
CA PHE A 105 9.42 4.15 0.45
C PHE A 105 9.60 2.65 0.14
N LEU A 106 8.79 1.77 0.75
CA LEU A 106 8.93 0.30 0.71
C LEU A 106 10.23 -0.22 1.35
N PRO A 107 10.52 0.13 2.61
CA PRO A 107 11.81 -0.13 3.24
C PRO A 107 12.10 -1.62 3.47
N THR A 108 11.08 -2.48 3.44
CA THR A 108 11.25 -3.96 3.51
C THR A 108 11.85 -4.54 2.24
N LEU A 109 11.82 -3.80 1.13
CA LEU A 109 12.40 -4.19 -0.16
C LEU A 109 13.73 -3.49 -0.45
N ARG A 110 14.28 -2.73 0.51
CA ARG A 110 15.55 -1.98 0.37
C ARG A 110 16.72 -2.81 -0.16
N HIS A 111 16.75 -4.10 0.19
CA HIS A 111 17.85 -4.99 -0.20
C HIS A 111 17.68 -5.58 -1.60
N ALA A 112 16.58 -5.30 -2.30
CA ALA A 112 16.28 -5.92 -3.59
C ALA A 112 17.32 -5.48 -4.63
N ARG A 113 17.67 -4.19 -4.61
CA ARG A 113 18.72 -3.61 -5.45
C ARG A 113 20.11 -4.21 -5.17
N ARG A 114 20.40 -4.59 -3.91
CA ARG A 114 21.67 -5.23 -3.55
C ARG A 114 21.79 -6.64 -4.10
N LEU A 115 20.67 -7.35 -4.28
CA LEU A 115 20.65 -8.72 -4.80
C LEU A 115 21.22 -8.81 -6.23
N ALA A 116 20.96 -7.80 -7.07
CA ALA A 116 21.42 -7.77 -8.46
C ALA A 116 22.96 -7.74 -8.61
N GLY A 117 23.69 -7.37 -7.54
CA GLY A 117 25.15 -7.29 -7.53
C GLY A 117 25.86 -8.42 -6.77
N LEU A 118 25.13 -9.37 -6.18
CA LEU A 118 25.73 -10.47 -5.40
C LEU A 118 25.98 -11.71 -6.27
N ALA A 119 27.02 -12.48 -5.93
CA ALA A 119 27.28 -13.76 -6.57
C ALA A 119 26.14 -14.75 -6.22
N PRO A 120 25.54 -15.46 -7.21
CA PRO A 120 24.33 -16.27 -7.01
C PRO A 120 24.42 -17.33 -5.90
N ASP A 121 25.62 -17.85 -5.65
CA ASP A 121 25.87 -18.96 -4.70
C ASP A 121 26.47 -18.49 -3.36
N SER A 122 26.47 -17.18 -3.08
CA SER A 122 26.97 -16.65 -1.81
C SER A 122 25.93 -16.77 -0.69
N ASP A 123 26.38 -16.93 0.56
CA ASP A 123 25.48 -16.95 1.72
C ASP A 123 24.70 -15.62 1.84
N GLU A 124 25.31 -14.51 1.43
CA GLU A 124 24.69 -13.19 1.35
C GLU A 124 23.56 -13.14 0.33
N ALA A 125 23.71 -13.76 -0.85
CA ALA A 125 22.65 -13.86 -1.85
C ALA A 125 21.47 -14.69 -1.33
N ARG A 126 21.76 -15.80 -0.63
CA ARG A 126 20.73 -16.66 -0.02
C ARG A 126 19.96 -15.95 1.10
N LEU A 127 20.66 -15.25 1.99
CA LEU A 127 20.03 -14.47 3.07
C LEU A 127 19.21 -13.32 2.53
N ALA A 128 19.75 -12.57 1.56
CA ALA A 128 19.03 -11.49 0.90
C ALA A 128 17.77 -12.00 0.17
N GLY A 129 17.83 -13.18 -0.46
CA GLY A 129 16.67 -13.81 -1.11
C GLY A 129 15.53 -14.11 -0.13
N VAL A 130 15.82 -14.66 1.05
CA VAL A 130 14.80 -14.96 2.08
C VAL A 130 14.13 -13.68 2.58
N ASP A 131 14.92 -12.65 2.87
CA ASP A 131 14.40 -11.37 3.35
C ASP A 131 13.54 -10.67 2.30
N LEU A 132 13.89 -10.79 1.02
CA LEU A 132 13.10 -10.24 -0.09
C LEU A 132 11.78 -10.95 -0.29
N VAL A 133 11.75 -12.28 -0.21
CA VAL A 133 10.51 -13.05 -0.23
C VAL A 133 9.59 -12.59 0.90
N ARG A 134 10.12 -12.41 2.12
CA ARG A 134 9.34 -11.93 3.26
C ARG A 134 8.84 -10.50 3.07
N GLY A 135 9.70 -9.60 2.58
CA GLY A 135 9.34 -8.21 2.28
C GLY A 135 8.22 -8.13 1.26
N ARG A 136 8.36 -8.82 0.12
CA ARG A 136 7.32 -8.91 -0.92
C ARG A 136 6.02 -9.47 -0.35
N ASN A 137 6.09 -10.56 0.41
CA ASN A 137 4.90 -11.20 0.97
C ASN A 137 4.18 -10.27 1.98
N ALA A 138 4.92 -9.50 2.77
CA ALA A 138 4.35 -8.51 3.69
C ALA A 138 3.62 -7.38 2.94
N ILE A 139 4.21 -6.88 1.85
CA ILE A 139 3.57 -5.87 0.98
C ILE A 139 2.31 -6.45 0.33
N VAL A 140 2.39 -7.64 -0.26
CA VAL A 140 1.24 -8.31 -0.89
C VAL A 140 0.12 -8.54 0.13
N ASP A 141 0.44 -8.98 1.33
CA ASP A 141 -0.53 -9.19 2.41
C ASP A 141 -1.21 -7.87 2.82
N ALA A 142 -0.45 -6.79 2.98
CA ALA A 142 -1.01 -5.47 3.26
C ALA A 142 -1.94 -4.97 2.14
N LEU A 143 -1.51 -5.08 0.87
CA LEU A 143 -2.33 -4.70 -0.28
C LEU A 143 -3.63 -5.51 -0.34
N ARG A 144 -3.56 -6.83 -0.14
CA ARG A 144 -4.75 -7.69 -0.12
C ARG A 144 -5.68 -7.41 1.07
N ARG A 145 -5.14 -7.03 2.23
CA ARG A 145 -5.97 -6.56 3.36
C ARG A 145 -6.70 -5.28 3.02
N ALA A 146 -6.03 -4.33 2.37
CA ALA A 146 -6.65 -3.10 1.91
C ALA A 146 -7.75 -3.39 0.88
N GLN A 147 -7.51 -4.28 -0.08
CA GLN A 147 -8.51 -4.69 -1.07
C GLN A 147 -9.78 -5.25 -0.43
N ARG A 148 -9.63 -6.25 0.47
CA ARG A 148 -10.76 -6.82 1.22
C ARG A 148 -11.54 -5.77 2.02
N ARG A 149 -10.84 -4.75 2.53
CA ARG A 149 -11.46 -3.65 3.26
C ARG A 149 -12.30 -2.76 2.35
N VAL A 150 -11.84 -2.49 1.12
CA VAL A 150 -12.62 -1.75 0.12
C VAL A 150 -13.84 -2.56 -0.32
N GLU A 151 -13.65 -3.85 -0.65
CA GLU A 151 -14.74 -4.76 -1.04
C GLU A 151 -15.84 -4.81 0.03
N SER A 152 -15.45 -4.98 1.29
CA SER A 152 -16.40 -5.00 2.41
C SER A 152 -17.15 -3.67 2.55
N CYS A 153 -16.46 -2.54 2.37
CA CYS A 153 -17.10 -1.21 2.38
C CYS A 153 -18.16 -1.09 1.29
N LEU A 154 -17.82 -1.46 0.06
CA LEU A 154 -18.72 -1.36 -1.09
C LEU A 154 -19.94 -2.27 -0.91
N ALA A 155 -19.75 -3.47 -0.36
CA ALA A 155 -20.84 -4.38 -0.02
C ALA A 155 -21.73 -3.89 1.13
N GLU A 156 -21.19 -3.16 2.11
CA GLU A 156 -21.98 -2.49 3.16
C GLU A 156 -22.84 -1.36 2.57
N LEU A 157 -22.27 -0.55 1.68
CA LEU A 157 -22.96 0.57 1.03
C LEU A 157 -24.11 0.08 0.13
N GLY A 158 -23.91 -1.01 -0.60
CA GLY A 158 -24.94 -1.63 -1.44
C GLY A 158 -26.11 -2.26 -0.66
N ARG A 159 -25.96 -2.49 0.65
CA ARG A 159 -27.04 -2.98 1.53
C ARG A 159 -27.80 -1.86 2.24
N THR A 160 -27.27 -0.64 2.23
CA THR A 160 -27.82 0.52 2.96
C THR A 160 -28.36 1.61 2.02
N GLY A 161 -28.22 1.46 0.71
CA GLY A 161 -28.90 2.25 -0.32
C GLY A 161 -30.18 1.57 -0.78
#